data_AF-A0A661URY8-F1
#
_entry.id   AF-A0A661URY8-F1
#
_cell.length_a   1.000
_cell.length_b   1.000
_cell.length_c   1.000
_cell.angle_alpha   90.00
_cell.angle_beta   90.00
_cell.angle_gamma   90.00
#
_symmetry.space_group_name_H-M   'P 1'
#
loop_
_entity.id
_entity.type
_entity.pdbx_description
1 polymer ?
#
loop_
_entity_poly.entity_id
_entity_poly.type
_entity_poly.pdbx_seq_one_letter_code
_entity_poly.pdbx_strand_id
1 'polypeptide(L)'
;MRKIIIALCLVFLAVNLAAIFDDYEPSPRARAMGGAYYSISDDANAIFYNPAGLHSAGNSIIIGYSKLFDNDFQVLNTVAFSMQLPRKFGTLGIGMQSLDVDFQDVNLMSEKIYALSHSFNILADIHSNFDIGYTINMYHLSIEGFGEQPAFGINLGALATVHQRTQIGF
;
A
#
# COMPACT_ATOMS: atom_id res chain seq x y z
N MET A 1 -29.67 0.34 -19.66
CA MET A 1 -28.22 0.60 -19.41
C MET A 1 -27.89 0.68 -17.91
N ARG A 2 -28.45 1.63 -17.14
CA ARG A 2 -28.17 1.76 -15.68
C ARG A 2 -28.37 0.46 -14.87
N LYS A 3 -29.45 -0.30 -15.16
CA LYS A 3 -29.72 -1.58 -14.49
C LYS A 3 -28.69 -2.68 -14.81
N ILE A 4 -28.14 -2.68 -16.03
CA ILE A 4 -27.13 -3.65 -16.47
C ILE A 4 -25.78 -3.37 -15.80
N ILE A 5 -25.41 -2.10 -15.69
CA ILE A 5 -24.19 -1.67 -14.97
C ILE A 5 -24.28 -2.06 -13.50
N ILE A 6 -25.43 -1.80 -12.85
CA ILE A 6 -25.64 -2.18 -11.45
C ILE A 6 -25.56 -3.72 -11.29
N ALA A 7 -26.17 -4.48 -12.19
CA ALA A 7 -26.10 -5.94 -12.15
C ALA A 7 -24.66 -6.46 -12.33
N LEU A 8 -23.88 -5.87 -13.24
CA LEU A 8 -22.46 -6.21 -13.43
C LEU A 8 -21.62 -5.88 -12.18
N CYS A 9 -21.84 -4.73 -11.54
CA CYS A 9 -21.18 -4.39 -10.28
C CYS A 9 -21.54 -5.39 -9.17
N LEU A 10 -22.80 -5.80 -9.05
CA LEU A 10 -23.24 -6.76 -8.03
C LEU A 10 -22.64 -8.15 -8.27
N VAL A 11 -22.53 -8.59 -9.53
CA VAL A 11 -21.86 -9.85 -9.88
C VAL A 11 -20.37 -9.78 -9.57
N PHE A 12 -19.71 -8.66 -9.88
CA PHE A 12 -18.30 -8.46 -9.56
C PHE A 12 -18.04 -8.48 -8.05
N LEU A 13 -18.94 -7.90 -7.24
CA LEU A 13 -18.89 -7.94 -5.78
C LEU A 13 -19.18 -9.33 -5.18
N ALA A 14 -19.84 -10.21 -5.93
CA ALA A 14 -20.20 -11.56 -5.48
C ALA A 14 -19.10 -12.62 -5.77
N VAL A 15 -18.07 -12.27 -6.53
CA VAL A 15 -16.93 -13.18 -6.76
C VAL A 15 -16.05 -13.16 -5.50
N ASN A 16 -15.97 -14.30 -4.82
CA ASN A 16 -14.99 -14.51 -3.76
C ASN A 16 -13.60 -14.63 -4.40
N LEU A 17 -12.89 -13.51 -4.54
CA LEU A 17 -11.48 -13.49 -4.89
C LEU A 17 -10.67 -13.84 -3.64
N ALA A 18 -10.33 -15.11 -3.48
CA ALA A 18 -9.43 -15.56 -2.43
C ALA A 18 -7.99 -15.55 -2.94
N ALA A 19 -7.15 -14.75 -2.30
CA ALA A 19 -5.72 -14.69 -2.53
C ALA A 19 -5.04 -14.80 -1.16
N ILE A 20 -3.99 -15.62 -1.05
CA ILE A 20 -3.29 -15.86 0.20
C ILE A 20 -2.04 -14.99 0.17
N PHE A 21 -2.14 -13.80 0.73
CA PHE A 21 -1.06 -12.81 0.85
C PHE A 21 -1.17 -12.19 2.24
N ASP A 22 -0.03 -11.94 2.87
CA ASP A 22 0.02 -11.31 4.19
C ASP A 22 0.20 -9.80 4.06
N ASP A 23 -0.42 -9.05 4.96
CA ASP A 23 -0.18 -7.61 5.08
C ASP A 23 1.08 -7.37 5.90
N TYR A 24 2.16 -6.99 5.21
CA TYR A 24 3.43 -6.64 5.85
C TYR A 24 3.48 -5.16 6.21
N GLU A 25 4.06 -4.86 7.37
CA GLU A 25 4.35 -3.49 7.79
C GLU A 25 5.80 -3.11 7.44
N PRO A 26 6.09 -2.48 6.27
CA PRO A 26 7.47 -2.22 5.85
C PRO A 26 8.15 -1.06 6.58
N SER A 27 7.37 -0.10 7.11
CA SER A 27 7.88 1.13 7.71
C SER A 27 8.36 0.90 9.14
N PRO A 28 9.65 1.19 9.45
CA PRO A 28 10.13 1.18 10.84
C PRO A 28 9.36 2.15 11.74
N ARG A 29 8.92 3.31 11.19
CA ARG A 29 8.12 4.29 11.92
C ARG A 29 6.76 3.70 12.29
N ALA A 30 6.05 3.10 11.33
CA ALA A 30 4.77 2.45 11.59
C ALA A 30 4.89 1.34 12.64
N ARG A 31 5.89 0.46 12.51
CA ARG A 31 6.15 -0.62 13.46
C ARG A 31 6.46 -0.11 14.87
N ALA A 32 7.26 0.96 14.99
CA ALA A 32 7.57 1.59 16.28
C ALA A 32 6.35 2.21 16.97
N MET A 33 5.28 2.48 16.22
CA MET A 33 4.00 2.97 16.73
C MET A 33 2.96 1.86 16.90
N GLY A 34 3.36 0.59 16.82
CA GLY A 34 2.45 -0.56 16.92
C GLY A 34 1.43 -0.61 15.78
N GLY A 35 1.85 -0.25 14.57
CA GLY A 35 1.00 -0.25 13.36
C GLY A 35 0.12 0.99 13.20
N ALA A 36 0.14 1.92 14.16
CA ALA A 36 -0.70 3.13 14.14
C ALA A 36 -0.21 4.20 13.13
N TYR A 37 -0.29 3.92 11.83
CA TYR A 37 0.28 4.75 10.77
C TYR A 37 -0.74 5.36 9.79
N TYR A 38 -1.96 4.80 9.67
CA TYR A 38 -2.94 5.19 8.65
C TYR A 38 -3.33 6.68 8.62
N SER A 39 -3.28 7.37 9.76
CA SER A 39 -3.61 8.81 9.85
C SER A 39 -2.39 9.73 9.69
N ILE A 40 -1.18 9.18 9.65
CA ILE A 40 0.09 9.93 9.61
C ILE A 40 1.03 9.36 8.54
N SER A 41 0.46 8.75 7.50
CA SER A 41 1.19 8.11 6.42
C SER A 41 1.69 9.14 5.41
N ASP A 42 2.67 9.91 5.83
CA ASP A 42 3.19 11.14 5.20
C ASP A 42 4.56 10.92 4.53
N ASP A 43 4.87 9.69 4.09
CA ASP A 43 6.06 9.34 3.32
C ASP A 43 5.75 8.30 2.23
N ALA A 44 6.75 7.84 1.47
CA ALA A 44 6.53 6.86 0.40
C ALA A 44 5.98 5.50 0.88
N ASN A 45 6.05 5.19 2.19
CA ASN A 45 5.41 3.98 2.71
C ASN A 45 3.88 4.07 2.64
N ALA A 46 3.29 5.27 2.53
CA ALA A 46 1.85 5.47 2.42
C ALA A 46 1.18 4.60 1.33
N ILE A 47 1.92 4.27 0.27
CA ILE A 47 1.52 3.35 -0.81
C ILE A 47 0.99 2.00 -0.25
N PHE A 48 1.59 1.51 0.83
CA PHE A 48 1.30 0.22 1.47
C PHE A 48 0.40 0.32 2.72
N TYR A 49 0.03 1.54 3.13
CA TYR A 49 -0.87 1.77 4.26
C TYR A 49 -2.10 2.53 3.73
N ASN A 50 -2.14 3.85 3.96
CA ASN A 50 -3.18 4.72 3.45
C ASN A 50 -2.66 5.56 2.27
N PRO A 51 -3.08 5.26 1.02
CA PRO A 51 -2.60 5.99 -0.15
C PRO A 51 -2.99 7.47 -0.14
N ALA A 52 -4.01 7.91 0.61
CA ALA A 52 -4.35 9.33 0.68
C ALA A 52 -3.25 10.18 1.32
N GLY A 53 -2.52 9.60 2.28
CA GLY A 53 -1.39 10.29 2.93
C GLY A 53 -0.21 10.52 1.99
N LEU A 54 -0.15 9.82 0.85
CA LEU A 54 0.85 10.05 -0.19
C LEU A 54 0.81 11.50 -0.72
N HIS A 55 -0.33 12.19 -0.61
CA HIS A 55 -0.42 13.60 -0.98
C HIS A 55 0.51 14.46 -0.12
N SER A 56 0.65 14.11 1.16
CA SER A 56 1.53 14.79 2.13
C SER A 56 2.98 14.30 2.06
N ALA A 57 3.25 13.16 1.42
CA ALA A 57 4.59 12.59 1.28
C ALA A 57 5.53 13.38 0.37
N GLY A 58 4.98 14.13 -0.59
CA GLY A 58 5.76 14.86 -1.58
C GLY A 58 6.71 13.95 -2.37
N ASN A 59 7.94 14.41 -2.59
CA ASN A 59 8.99 13.63 -3.24
C ASN A 59 9.78 12.83 -2.18
N SER A 60 9.58 11.52 -2.13
CA SER A 60 10.18 10.66 -1.10
C SER A 60 10.68 9.36 -1.71
N ILE A 61 11.76 8.81 -1.13
CA ILE A 61 12.26 7.48 -1.44
C ILE A 61 12.52 6.73 -0.14
N ILE A 62 12.06 5.48 -0.08
CA ILE A 62 12.25 4.57 1.04
C ILE A 62 12.86 3.29 0.50
N ILE A 63 13.89 2.82 1.19
CA ILE A 63 14.47 1.50 0.99
C ILE A 63 14.53 0.84 2.37
N GLY A 64 13.97 -0.36 2.49
CA GLY A 64 13.81 -1.07 3.73
C GLY A 64 14.31 -2.51 3.64
N TYR A 65 14.88 -2.98 4.75
CA TYR A 65 15.29 -4.36 4.98
C TYR A 65 14.87 -4.72 6.41
N SER A 66 14.14 -5.81 6.59
CA SER A 66 13.66 -6.25 7.90
C SER A 66 13.71 -7.77 8.02
N LYS A 67 14.33 -8.28 9.09
CA LYS A 67 14.21 -9.69 9.49
C LYS A 67 12.95 -9.84 10.33
N LEU A 68 11.96 -10.56 9.84
CA LEU A 68 10.71 -10.72 10.58
C LEU A 68 10.96 -11.66 11.76
N PHE A 69 10.55 -11.24 12.96
CA PHE A 69 10.72 -12.01 14.21
C PHE A 69 12.17 -12.39 14.53
N ASP A 70 13.14 -11.62 14.02
CA ASP A 70 14.58 -11.90 14.14
C ASP A 70 15.01 -13.23 13.45
N ASN A 71 14.23 -13.70 12.48
CA ASN A 71 14.56 -14.88 11.69
C ASN A 71 15.45 -14.51 10.50
N ASP A 72 16.62 -15.15 10.40
CA ASP A 72 17.55 -14.95 9.26
C ASP A 72 16.98 -15.45 7.93
N PHE A 73 16.09 -16.44 8.00
CA PHE A 73 15.47 -17.05 6.83
C PHE A 73 14.26 -16.29 6.29
N GLN A 74 13.73 -15.29 7.02
CA GLN A 74 12.50 -14.59 6.66
C GLN A 74 12.77 -13.08 6.56
N VAL A 75 13.03 -12.63 5.33
CA VAL A 75 13.47 -11.26 5.07
C VAL A 75 12.44 -10.51 4.25
N LEU A 76 11.98 -9.38 4.78
CA LEU A 76 11.14 -8.41 4.07
C LEU A 76 12.01 -7.27 3.53
N ASN A 77 12.04 -7.16 2.21
CA ASN A 77 12.64 -6.05 1.48
C ASN A 77 11.55 -5.11 0.97
N THR A 78 11.81 -3.81 1.00
CA THR A 78 10.85 -2.79 0.55
C THR A 78 11.58 -1.70 -0.21
N VAL A 79 11.03 -1.28 -1.33
CA VAL A 79 11.42 -0.05 -2.02
C VAL A 79 10.15 0.72 -2.34
N ALA A 80 10.10 2.00 -2.02
CA ALA A 80 8.99 2.87 -2.37
C ALA A 80 9.50 4.23 -2.82
N PHE A 81 8.83 4.80 -3.80
CA PHE A 81 9.11 6.12 -4.34
C PHE A 81 7.81 6.88 -4.51
N SER A 82 7.79 8.14 -4.11
CA SER A 82 6.70 9.07 -4.34
C SER A 82 7.19 10.31 -5.08
N MET A 83 6.35 10.84 -5.95
CA MET A 83 6.63 12.04 -6.72
C MET A 83 5.39 12.93 -6.80
N GLN A 84 5.54 14.16 -6.34
CA GLN A 84 4.54 15.21 -6.49
C GLN A 84 4.41 15.58 -7.97
N LEU A 85 3.22 15.42 -8.52
CA LEU A 85 2.93 15.91 -9.87
C LEU A 85 2.75 17.44 -9.86
N PRO A 86 3.02 18.11 -10.99
CA PRO A 86 2.78 19.54 -11.10
C PRO A 86 1.32 19.93 -10.80
N ARG A 87 1.11 21.11 -10.22
CA ARG A 87 -0.21 21.71 -9.98
C ARG A 87 -1.09 20.84 -9.08
N LYS A 88 -2.38 20.72 -9.39
CA LYS A 88 -3.40 20.00 -8.59
C LYS A 88 -3.54 18.53 -9.00
N PHE A 89 -2.58 17.97 -9.74
CA PHE A 89 -2.65 16.58 -10.19
C PHE A 89 -2.26 15.57 -9.11
N GLY A 90 -1.92 16.02 -7.89
CA GLY A 90 -1.68 15.11 -6.78
C GLY A 90 -0.27 14.52 -6.77
N THR A 91 -0.12 13.34 -6.16
CA THR A 91 1.14 12.64 -5.95
C THR A 91 1.03 11.22 -6.47
N LEU A 92 1.98 10.79 -7.28
CA LEU A 92 2.13 9.40 -7.71
C LEU A 92 3.09 8.65 -6.81
N GLY A 93 2.87 7.36 -6.66
CA GLY A 93 3.72 6.46 -5.91
C GLY A 93 3.95 5.16 -6.66
N ILE A 94 5.16 4.64 -6.59
CA ILE A 94 5.49 3.29 -7.05
C ILE A 94 6.22 2.58 -5.91
N GLY A 95 5.83 1.34 -5.63
CA GLY A 95 6.43 0.55 -4.57
C GLY A 95 6.59 -0.92 -4.95
N MET A 96 7.54 -1.56 -4.29
CA MET A 96 7.72 -3.01 -4.32
C MET A 96 8.01 -3.52 -2.90
N GLN A 97 7.39 -4.64 -2.53
CA GLN A 97 7.78 -5.46 -1.38
C GLN A 97 8.14 -6.87 -1.85
N SER A 98 9.11 -7.49 -1.17
CA SER A 98 9.48 -8.91 -1.37
C SER A 98 9.68 -9.51 0.01
N LEU A 99 8.84 -10.48 0.38
CA LEU A 99 9.14 -11.39 1.47
C LEU A 99 9.69 -12.69 0.86
N ASP A 100 10.89 -13.05 1.27
CA ASP A 100 11.52 -14.31 0.86
C ASP A 100 11.76 -15.18 2.10
N VAL A 101 11.45 -16.48 1.97
CA VAL A 101 11.67 -17.52 2.97
C VAL A 101 12.66 -18.54 2.43
N ASP A 102 13.89 -18.49 2.92
CA ASP A 102 14.99 -19.33 2.45
C ASP A 102 15.34 -20.43 3.45
N PHE A 103 15.56 -21.65 2.97
CA PHE A 103 16.10 -22.74 3.79
C PHE A 103 17.26 -23.40 3.06
N GLN A 104 18.46 -23.29 3.65
CA GLN A 104 19.71 -23.72 3.03
C GLN A 104 19.91 -22.98 1.68
N ASP A 105 20.10 -23.71 0.58
CA ASP A 105 20.31 -23.15 -0.76
C ASP A 105 19.00 -23.07 -1.58
N VAL A 106 17.85 -23.12 -0.90
CA VAL A 106 16.53 -23.23 -1.54
C VAL A 106 15.60 -22.13 -1.04
N ASN A 107 14.98 -21.39 -1.97
CA ASN A 107 13.92 -20.45 -1.67
C ASN A 107 12.59 -21.21 -1.59
N LEU A 108 12.08 -21.40 -0.38
CA LEU A 108 10.86 -22.17 -0.13
C LEU A 108 9.61 -21.38 -0.51
N MET A 109 9.62 -20.07 -0.25
CA MET A 109 8.51 -19.18 -0.57
C MET A 109 9.02 -17.77 -0.89
N SER A 110 8.40 -17.16 -1.88
CA SER A 110 8.60 -15.76 -2.27
C SER A 110 7.25 -15.10 -2.48
N GLU A 111 7.01 -14.00 -1.78
CA GLU A 111 5.81 -13.19 -1.88
C GLU A 111 6.18 -11.76 -2.28
N LYS A 112 5.69 -11.33 -3.44
CA LYS A 112 6.02 -10.02 -4.01
C LYS A 112 4.78 -9.18 -4.22
N ILE A 113 4.89 -7.90 -3.87
CA ILE A 113 3.85 -6.90 -4.07
C ILE A 113 4.43 -5.80 -4.94
N TYR A 114 3.77 -5.50 -6.05
CA TYR A 114 4.05 -4.36 -6.90
C TYR A 114 2.89 -3.38 -6.80
N ALA A 115 3.18 -2.15 -6.39
CA ALA A 115 2.18 -1.16 -6.05
C ALA A 115 2.34 0.09 -6.93
N LEU A 116 1.23 0.56 -7.50
CA LEU A 116 1.12 1.85 -8.17
C LEU A 116 0.03 2.66 -7.48
N SER A 117 0.38 3.82 -6.93
CA SER A 117 -0.51 4.65 -6.14
C SER A 117 -0.66 6.04 -6.73
N HIS A 118 -1.81 6.64 -6.48
CA HIS A 118 -2.10 8.02 -6.80
C HIS A 118 -2.96 8.62 -5.70
N SER A 119 -2.64 9.85 -5.31
CA SER A 119 -3.35 10.59 -4.28
C SER A 119 -3.55 12.02 -4.71
N PHE A 120 -4.68 12.61 -4.34
CA PHE A 120 -4.98 13.99 -4.66
C PHE A 120 -5.90 14.60 -3.61
N ASN A 121 -5.81 15.91 -3.50
CA ASN A 121 -6.65 16.68 -2.63
C ASN A 121 -8.02 16.96 -3.26
N ILE A 122 -9.08 16.83 -2.46
CA ILE A 122 -10.46 17.18 -2.88
C ILE A 122 -10.85 18.54 -2.31
N LEU A 123 -10.56 18.77 -1.03
CA LEU A 123 -10.88 20.00 -0.33
C LEU A 123 -9.67 20.46 0.45
N ALA A 124 -9.32 21.73 0.27
CA ALA A 124 -8.29 22.41 1.05
C ALA A 124 -8.83 23.78 1.49
N ASP A 125 -8.77 24.04 2.79
CA ASP A 125 -8.95 25.36 3.38
C ASP A 125 -7.71 25.72 4.22
N ILE A 126 -7.73 26.89 4.87
CA ILE A 126 -6.58 27.39 5.66
C ILE A 126 -6.23 26.46 6.84
N HIS A 127 -7.22 25.76 7.39
CA HIS A 127 -7.10 24.97 8.61
C HIS A 127 -7.28 23.46 8.39
N SER A 128 -7.87 23.04 7.27
CA SER A 128 -8.31 21.67 7.07
C SER A 128 -8.06 21.21 5.64
N ASN A 129 -7.80 19.92 5.51
CA ASN A 129 -7.53 19.27 4.24
C ASN A 129 -8.26 17.93 4.15
N PHE A 130 -8.72 17.54 2.96
CA PHE A 130 -9.32 16.25 2.70
C PHE A 130 -8.73 15.63 1.43
N ASP A 131 -7.92 14.60 1.62
CA ASP A 131 -7.19 13.88 0.58
C ASP A 131 -7.81 12.51 0.35
N ILE A 132 -7.83 12.07 -0.90
CA ILE A 132 -8.18 10.71 -1.28
C ILE A 132 -7.00 10.10 -2.05
N GLY A 133 -6.79 8.81 -1.86
CA GLY A 133 -5.83 8.04 -2.63
C GLY A 133 -6.34 6.66 -2.97
N TYR A 134 -5.71 6.07 -3.98
CA TYR A 134 -5.90 4.68 -4.33
C TYR A 134 -4.57 4.06 -4.73
N THR A 135 -4.40 2.77 -4.44
CA THR A 135 -3.27 1.95 -4.89
C THR A 135 -3.80 0.74 -5.64
N ILE A 136 -3.22 0.45 -6.79
CA ILE A 136 -3.40 -0.81 -7.50
C ILE A 136 -2.20 -1.68 -7.16
N ASN A 137 -2.47 -2.88 -6.65
CA ASN A 137 -1.47 -3.86 -6.26
C ASN A 137 -1.53 -5.08 -7.18
N MET A 138 -0.37 -5.53 -7.64
CA MET A 138 -0.19 -6.86 -8.20
C MET A 138 0.62 -7.69 -7.22
N TYR A 139 0.04 -8.79 -6.78
CA TYR A 139 0.63 -9.73 -5.85
C TYR A 139 1.12 -10.95 -6.63
N HIS A 140 2.28 -11.49 -6.28
CA HIS A 140 2.83 -12.71 -6.87
C HIS A 140 3.38 -13.59 -5.75
N LEU A 141 2.77 -14.76 -5.57
CA LEU A 141 3.20 -15.76 -4.61
C LEU A 141 3.84 -16.92 -5.36
N SER A 142 5.00 -17.36 -4.91
CA SER A 142 5.67 -18.56 -5.38
C SER A 142 6.01 -19.43 -4.18
N ILE A 143 5.64 -20.71 -4.25
CA ILE A 143 6.00 -21.70 -3.23
C ILE A 143 6.65 -22.89 -3.93
N GLU A 144 7.83 -23.29 -3.45
CA GLU A 144 8.55 -24.44 -3.99
C GLU A 144 7.68 -25.71 -3.90
N GLY A 145 7.58 -26.43 -5.02
CA GLY A 145 6.77 -27.66 -5.12
C GLY A 145 5.26 -27.42 -5.29
N PHE A 146 4.76 -26.20 -5.12
CA PHE A 146 3.33 -25.86 -5.26
C PHE A 146 3.04 -24.87 -6.41
N GLY A 147 4.06 -24.23 -6.96
CA GLY A 147 3.95 -23.35 -8.13
C GLY A 147 3.79 -21.88 -7.77
N GLU A 148 3.30 -21.09 -8.74
CA GLU A 148 3.14 -19.64 -8.61
C GLU A 148 1.70 -19.19 -8.86
N GLN A 149 1.27 -18.13 -8.17
CA GLN A 149 -0.06 -17.55 -8.29
C GLN A 149 -0.01 -16.01 -8.23
N PRO A 150 -0.45 -15.32 -9.29
CA PRO A 150 -0.66 -13.88 -9.24
C PRO A 150 -2.06 -13.52 -8.72
N ALA A 151 -2.19 -12.36 -8.08
CA ALA A 151 -3.46 -11.74 -7.73
C ALA A 151 -3.41 -10.23 -7.93
N PHE A 152 -4.57 -9.59 -8.03
CA PHE A 152 -4.69 -8.13 -8.14
C PHE A 152 -5.58 -7.61 -7.02
N GLY A 153 -5.20 -6.47 -6.45
CA GLY A 153 -5.99 -5.79 -5.43
C GLY A 153 -5.99 -4.28 -5.63
N ILE A 154 -6.95 -3.64 -4.97
CA ILE A 154 -7.09 -2.19 -4.97
C ILE A 154 -7.28 -1.75 -3.52
N ASN A 155 -6.41 -0.86 -3.07
CA ASN A 155 -6.56 -0.19 -1.78
C ASN A 155 -7.11 1.21 -2.04
N LEU A 156 -8.09 1.61 -1.24
CA LEU A 156 -8.63 2.98 -1.23
C LEU A 156 -8.31 3.58 0.12
N GLY A 157 -8.07 4.87 0.16
CA GLY A 157 -7.91 5.57 1.42
C GLY A 157 -8.37 7.01 1.34
N ALA A 158 -8.68 7.58 2.50
CA ALA A 158 -8.76 9.02 2.65
C ALA A 158 -8.09 9.49 3.93
N LEU A 159 -7.76 10.78 3.93
CA LEU A 159 -7.11 11.43 5.05
C LEU A 159 -7.71 12.82 5.22
N ALA A 160 -8.30 13.06 6.39
CA ALA A 160 -8.77 14.36 6.80
C ALA A 160 -7.81 14.96 7.83
N THR A 161 -7.26 16.14 7.53
CA THR A 161 -6.58 16.97 8.53
C THR A 161 -7.55 18.04 8.99
N VAL A 162 -7.79 18.12 10.30
CA VAL A 162 -8.72 19.05 10.94
C VAL A 162 -7.94 19.99 11.85
N HIS A 163 -8.11 21.29 11.65
CA HIS A 163 -7.41 22.34 12.39
C HIS A 163 -5.88 22.13 12.45
N GLN A 164 -5.28 21.78 11.31
CA GLN A 164 -3.83 21.62 11.08
C GLN A 164 -3.12 20.56 11.94
N ARG A 165 -3.83 19.89 12.85
CA ARG A 165 -3.24 19.02 13.87
C ARG A 165 -3.88 17.66 13.94
N THR A 166 -5.20 17.59 13.84
CA THR A 166 -5.94 16.35 14.10
C THR A 166 -6.12 15.62 12.78
N GLN A 167 -5.46 14.48 12.63
CA GLN A 167 -5.57 13.67 11.41
C GLN A 167 -6.47 12.46 11.66
N ILE A 168 -7.35 12.20 10.71
CA ILE A 168 -8.29 11.08 10.71
C ILE A 168 -8.15 10.40 9.35
N GLY A 169 -7.58 9.20 9.35
CA GLY A 169 -7.36 8.39 8.15
C GLY A 169 -8.21 7.11 8.16
N PHE A 170 -8.58 6.67 6.96
CA PHE A 170 -9.26 5.40 6.70
C PHE A 170 -8.75 4.79 5.39
#